data_AF-A0A435CXJ2-F1
#
_entry.id   AF-A0A435CXJ2-F1
#
_cell.length_a   1.000
_cell.length_b   1.000
_cell.length_c   1.000
_cell.angle_alpha   90.00
_cell.angle_beta   90.00
_cell.angle_gamma   90.00
#
_symmetry.space_group_name_H-M   'P 1'
#
loop_
_entity.id
_entity.type
_entity.pdbx_description
1 polymer ?
#
loop_
_entity_poly.entity_id
_entity_poly.type
_entity_poly.pdbx_seq_one_letter_code
_entity_poly.pdbx_strand_id
1 'polypeptide(L)'
;YPGAVEALSALKRAGKTVALISNSGKRAEPNERRLLKLGFEAGSWDHFVSSGEVAWRIFTDMAREGTLRAGTRCLLISRDGDRSAIEGLPLVLTERGDDAELVLIAASEGDRYDLDHYRRLLGPAAARQVPCFCTNPDRIMLTAVGPRFGAGEIADLYERLGG
;
A
#
# COMPACT_ATOMS: atom_id res chain seq x y z
N TYR A 1 11.30 5.13 18.48
CA TYR A 1 10.46 5.57 19.61
C TYR A 1 10.90 4.83 20.85
N PRO A 2 11.60 5.49 21.78
CA PRO A 2 12.01 4.85 23.03
C PRO A 2 10.80 4.30 23.80
N GLY A 3 10.92 3.11 24.39
CA GLY A 3 9.86 2.50 25.23
C GLY A 3 8.76 1.75 24.46
N ALA A 4 8.71 1.83 23.13
CA ALA A 4 7.61 1.24 22.35
C ALA A 4 7.61 -0.30 22.39
N VAL A 5 8.80 -0.92 22.33
CA VAL A 5 8.97 -2.38 22.41
C VAL A 5 8.57 -2.86 23.81
N GLU A 6 9.10 -2.20 24.83
CA GLU A 6 8.87 -2.54 26.23
C GLU A 6 7.40 -2.41 26.62
N ALA A 7 6.73 -1.36 26.13
CA ALA A 7 5.30 -1.15 26.36
C ALA A 7 4.46 -2.28 25.75
N LEU A 8 4.75 -2.69 24.50
CA LEU A 8 3.99 -3.73 23.83
C LEU A 8 4.17 -5.09 24.54
N SER A 9 5.41 -5.46 24.89
CA SER A 9 5.68 -6.68 25.65
C SER A 9 5.08 -6.64 27.07
N ALA A 10 5.02 -5.47 27.72
CA ALA A 10 4.35 -5.31 29.01
C ALA A 10 2.83 -5.51 28.91
N LEU A 11 2.17 -4.94 27.90
CA LEU A 11 0.76 -5.17 27.62
C LEU A 11 0.47 -6.65 27.40
N LYS A 12 1.33 -7.33 26.64
CA LYS A 12 1.16 -8.77 26.37
C LYS A 12 1.31 -9.62 27.62
N ARG A 13 2.33 -9.36 28.46
CA ARG A 13 2.52 -10.03 29.76
C ARG A 13 1.36 -9.80 30.73
N ALA A 14 0.69 -8.66 30.63
CA ALA A 14 -0.52 -8.36 31.40
C ALA A 14 -1.79 -9.03 30.84
N GLY A 15 -1.66 -9.94 29.88
CA GLY A 15 -2.78 -10.69 29.29
C GLY A 15 -3.68 -9.84 28.39
N LYS A 16 -3.21 -8.69 27.88
CA LYS A 16 -4.00 -7.84 26.99
C LYS A 16 -3.94 -8.37 25.56
N THR A 17 -5.07 -8.28 24.86
CA THR A 17 -5.13 -8.45 23.41
C THR A 17 -4.64 -7.18 22.74
N VAL A 18 -3.70 -7.30 21.81
CA VAL A 18 -3.07 -6.17 21.12
C VAL A 18 -3.28 -6.32 19.61
N ALA A 19 -3.94 -5.34 19.00
CA ALA A 19 -4.07 -5.23 17.56
C ALA A 19 -3.30 -4.02 17.03
N LEU A 20 -2.45 -4.23 16.03
CA LEU A 20 -1.72 -3.17 15.35
C LEU A 20 -2.44 -2.84 14.04
N ILE A 21 -2.79 -1.56 13.88
CA ILE A 21 -3.51 -1.07 12.70
C ILE A 21 -2.61 -0.07 11.96
N SER A 22 -2.45 -0.24 10.65
CA SER A 22 -1.54 0.56 9.85
C SER A 22 -2.16 0.99 8.51
N ASN A 23 -1.99 2.26 8.14
CA ASN A 23 -2.32 2.78 6.81
C ASN A 23 -1.38 2.27 5.70
N SER A 24 -0.40 1.42 6.02
CA SER A 24 0.51 0.82 5.04
C SER A 24 -0.26 0.13 3.91
N GLY A 25 0.07 0.47 2.66
CA GLY A 25 -0.48 -0.20 1.48
C GLY A 25 0.16 -1.56 1.19
N LYS A 26 1.18 -1.95 1.96
CA LYS A 26 1.74 -3.32 1.94
C LYS A 26 0.83 -4.27 2.73
N ARG A 27 0.89 -5.56 2.41
CA ARG A 27 0.22 -6.60 3.21
C ARG A 27 0.76 -6.69 4.64
N ALA A 28 0.05 -7.41 5.50
CA ALA A 28 0.40 -7.52 6.92
C ALA A 28 1.82 -8.08 7.14
N GLU A 29 2.13 -9.20 6.51
CA GLU A 29 3.37 -9.96 6.76
C GLU A 29 4.67 -9.15 6.50
N PRO A 30 4.83 -8.38 5.38
CA PRO A 30 5.96 -7.46 5.24
C PRO A 30 6.12 -6.43 6.37
N ASN A 31 5.02 -5.91 6.91
CA ASN A 31 5.05 -4.94 8.01
C ASN A 31 5.42 -5.64 9.34
N GLU A 32 4.90 -6.84 9.60
CA GLU A 32 5.27 -7.63 10.77
C GLU A 32 6.77 -7.98 10.76
N ARG A 33 7.31 -8.42 9.62
CA ARG A 33 8.76 -8.64 9.45
C ARG A 33 9.58 -7.37 9.74
N ARG A 34 9.05 -6.20 9.40
CA ARG A 34 9.71 -4.92 9.71
C ARG A 34 9.68 -4.63 11.21
N LEU A 35 8.58 -4.91 11.91
CA LEU A 35 8.51 -4.75 13.38
C LEU A 35 9.54 -5.63 14.09
N LEU A 36 9.71 -6.89 13.66
CA LEU A 36 10.74 -7.77 14.21
C LEU A 36 12.15 -7.18 14.05
N LYS A 37 12.47 -6.62 12.87
CA LYS A 37 13.74 -5.92 12.62
C LYS A 37 13.94 -4.66 13.47
N LEU A 38 12.85 -4.04 13.93
CA LEU A 38 12.89 -2.88 14.82
C LEU A 38 13.01 -3.27 16.30
N GLY A 39 13.11 -4.56 16.61
CA GLY A 39 13.31 -5.08 17.96
C GLY A 39 12.04 -5.48 18.69
N PHE A 40 10.86 -5.44 18.04
CA PHE A 40 9.66 -6.00 18.63
C PHE A 40 9.73 -7.54 18.65
N GLU A 41 9.22 -8.15 19.72
CA GLU A 41 9.23 -9.60 19.89
C GLU A 41 8.05 -10.24 19.14
N ALA A 42 8.28 -11.38 18.48
CA ALA A 42 7.19 -12.16 17.90
C ALA A 42 6.19 -12.57 18.99
N GLY A 43 4.89 -12.38 18.72
CA GLY A 43 3.82 -12.64 19.70
C GLY A 43 3.58 -11.50 20.71
N SER A 44 4.30 -10.37 20.61
CA SER A 44 3.98 -9.16 21.39
C SER A 44 2.71 -8.42 20.89
N TRP A 45 2.12 -8.88 19.79
CA TRP A 45 0.79 -8.52 19.32
C TRP A 45 0.00 -9.78 18.91
N ASP A 46 -1.34 -9.67 18.92
CA ASP A 46 -2.25 -10.75 18.52
C ASP A 46 -2.67 -10.63 17.06
N HIS A 47 -2.84 -9.39 16.59
CA HIS A 47 -3.35 -9.11 15.26
C HIS A 47 -2.59 -7.96 14.61
N PHE A 48 -2.38 -8.06 13.30
CA PHE A 48 -1.88 -6.99 12.47
C PHE A 48 -2.83 -6.78 11.30
N VAL A 49 -3.30 -5.55 11.13
CA VAL A 49 -4.21 -5.15 10.04
C VAL A 49 -3.59 -3.96 9.32
N SER A 50 -3.33 -4.12 8.03
CA SER A 50 -2.98 -3.00 7.16
C SER A 50 -4.06 -2.73 6.12
N SER A 51 -4.15 -1.48 5.67
CA SER A 51 -4.99 -1.11 4.52
C SER A 51 -4.67 -1.93 3.27
N GLY A 52 -3.39 -2.25 3.05
CA GLY A 52 -2.96 -3.17 1.98
C GLY A 52 -3.50 -4.60 2.13
N GLU A 53 -3.55 -5.14 3.36
CA GLU A 53 -4.13 -6.47 3.61
C GLU A 53 -5.64 -6.46 3.39
N VAL A 54 -6.34 -5.41 3.82
CA VAL A 54 -7.78 -5.26 3.60
C VAL A 54 -8.09 -5.17 2.09
N ALA A 55 -7.36 -4.34 1.36
CA ALA A 55 -7.54 -4.19 -0.09
C ALA A 55 -7.24 -5.50 -0.84
N TRP A 56 -6.19 -6.22 -0.46
CA TRP A 56 -5.86 -7.51 -1.07
C TRP A 56 -6.98 -8.55 -0.89
N ARG A 57 -7.60 -8.59 0.29
CA ARG A 57 -8.76 -9.47 0.56
C ARG A 57 -9.96 -9.09 -0.29
N ILE A 58 -10.27 -7.80 -0.39
CA ILE A 58 -11.33 -7.29 -1.27
C ILE A 58 -11.09 -7.70 -2.72
N PHE A 59 -9.88 -7.51 -3.25
CA PHE A 59 -9.57 -7.95 -4.62
C PHE A 59 -9.62 -9.47 -4.81
N THR A 60 -9.26 -10.23 -3.77
CA THR A 60 -9.40 -11.70 -3.79
C THR A 60 -10.86 -12.11 -3.91
N ASP A 61 -11.75 -11.46 -3.17
CA ASP A 61 -13.18 -11.73 -3.23
C ASP A 61 -13.77 -11.28 -4.58
N MET A 62 -13.37 -10.11 -5.08
CA MET A 62 -13.73 -9.65 -6.43
C MET A 62 -13.29 -10.64 -7.53
N ALA A 63 -12.11 -11.25 -7.39
CA ALA A 63 -11.62 -12.26 -8.32
C ALA A 63 -12.45 -13.55 -8.26
N ARG A 64 -12.86 -13.98 -7.06
CA ARG A 64 -13.72 -15.15 -6.87
C ARG A 64 -15.13 -14.93 -7.44
N GLU A 65 -15.65 -13.71 -7.29
CA GLU A 65 -16.97 -13.30 -7.80
C GLU A 65 -16.94 -13.01 -9.31
N GLY A 66 -15.75 -12.90 -9.92
CA GLY A 66 -15.57 -12.61 -11.34
C GLY A 66 -15.68 -11.11 -11.70
N THR A 67 -15.82 -10.22 -10.72
CA THR A 67 -15.82 -8.76 -10.94
C THR A 67 -14.42 -8.24 -11.26
N LEU A 68 -13.37 -8.87 -10.70
CA LEU A 68 -12.00 -8.70 -11.15
C LEU A 68 -11.63 -9.79 -12.17
N ARG A 69 -11.55 -9.42 -13.45
CA ARG A 69 -11.23 -10.35 -14.53
C ARG A 69 -9.77 -10.82 -14.45
N ALA A 70 -9.54 -12.09 -14.71
CA ALA A 70 -8.18 -12.60 -14.85
C ALA A 70 -7.45 -11.94 -16.02
N GLY A 71 -6.18 -11.59 -15.81
CA GLY A 71 -5.37 -10.89 -16.81
C GLY A 71 -5.57 -9.37 -16.83
N THR A 72 -6.35 -8.80 -15.90
CA THR A 72 -6.52 -7.35 -15.78
C THR A 72 -5.15 -6.68 -15.62
N ARG A 73 -4.84 -5.74 -16.52
CA ARG A 73 -3.56 -5.03 -16.51
C ARG A 73 -3.53 -3.98 -15.40
N CYS A 74 -2.69 -4.20 -14.39
CA CYS A 74 -2.56 -3.35 -13.22
C CYS A 74 -1.29 -2.51 -13.30
N LEU A 75 -1.44 -1.19 -13.27
CA LEU A 75 -0.35 -0.27 -13.00
C LEU A 75 -0.21 -0.12 -11.47
N LEU A 76 0.80 -0.79 -10.92
CA LEU A 76 1.11 -0.77 -9.49
C LEU A 76 2.12 0.34 -9.17
N ILE A 77 1.71 1.30 -8.35
CA ILE A 77 2.63 2.24 -7.70
C ILE A 77 2.99 1.68 -6.34
N SER A 78 4.21 1.17 -6.21
CA SER A 78 4.76 0.63 -4.97
C SER A 78 6.16 1.18 -4.69
N ARG A 79 6.79 0.70 -3.62
CA ARG A 79 8.13 1.13 -3.19
C ARG A 79 9.01 -0.09 -2.97
N ASP A 80 10.28 0.02 -3.32
CA ASP A 80 11.30 -1.03 -3.18
C ASP A 80 10.95 -2.31 -3.96
N GLY A 81 10.20 -2.19 -5.06
CA GLY A 81 9.72 -3.32 -5.86
C GLY A 81 8.72 -4.23 -5.13
N ASP A 82 8.11 -3.75 -4.05
CA ASP A 82 7.10 -4.51 -3.28
C ASP A 82 5.91 -4.86 -4.17
N ARG A 83 5.57 -6.16 -4.22
CA ARG A 83 4.42 -6.69 -4.96
C ARG A 83 3.41 -7.37 -4.04
N SER A 84 3.56 -7.24 -2.72
CA SER A 84 2.71 -7.93 -1.75
C SER A 84 1.24 -7.58 -1.95
N ALA A 85 0.95 -6.32 -2.31
CA ALA A 85 -0.41 -5.83 -2.55
C ALA A 85 -1.16 -6.55 -3.69
N ILE A 86 -0.45 -7.26 -4.56
CA ILE A 86 -1.05 -7.98 -5.71
C ILE A 86 -0.73 -9.47 -5.74
N GLU A 87 0.03 -9.99 -4.78
CA GLU A 87 0.52 -11.36 -4.80
C GLU A 87 -0.64 -12.37 -4.77
N GLY A 88 -0.68 -13.30 -5.73
CA GLY A 88 -1.76 -14.29 -5.83
C GLY A 88 -3.09 -13.76 -6.39
N LEU A 89 -3.18 -12.47 -6.74
CA LEU A 89 -4.31 -11.94 -7.51
C LEU A 89 -4.13 -12.23 -9.01
N PRO A 90 -5.22 -12.36 -9.78
CA PRO A 90 -5.13 -12.68 -11.20
C PRO A 90 -4.86 -11.42 -12.05
N LEU A 91 -3.88 -10.61 -11.64
CA LEU A 91 -3.47 -9.36 -12.27
C LEU A 91 -2.21 -9.56 -13.11
N VAL A 92 -2.08 -8.80 -14.19
CA VAL A 92 -0.84 -8.69 -14.98
C VAL A 92 -0.28 -7.30 -14.77
N LEU A 93 0.99 -7.19 -14.37
CA LEU A 93 1.62 -5.88 -14.20
C LEU A 93 1.84 -5.21 -15.56
N THR A 94 1.55 -3.91 -15.60
CA THR A 94 1.98 -3.02 -16.69
C THR A 94 2.73 -1.82 -16.11
N GLU A 95 3.70 -1.31 -16.87
CA GLU A 95 4.48 -0.12 -16.49
C GLU A 95 3.94 1.16 -17.15
N ARG A 96 2.85 1.05 -17.91
CA ARG A 96 2.32 2.14 -18.74
C ARG A 96 0.90 2.49 -18.34
N GLY A 97 0.63 3.78 -18.12
CA GLY A 97 -0.73 4.25 -17.83
C GLY A 97 -1.71 4.12 -19.01
N ASP A 98 -1.22 4.10 -20.25
CA ASP A 98 -2.09 3.94 -21.43
C ASP A 98 -2.56 2.50 -21.64
N ASP A 99 -1.87 1.53 -21.03
CA ASP A 99 -2.18 0.11 -21.09
C ASP A 99 -2.96 -0.39 -19.86
N ALA A 100 -2.97 0.40 -18.77
CA ALA A 100 -3.62 0.06 -17.52
C ALA A 100 -5.15 -0.11 -17.65
N GLU A 101 -5.68 -1.12 -16.97
CA GLU A 101 -7.11 -1.37 -16.72
C GLU A 101 -7.48 -1.18 -15.25
N LEU A 102 -6.47 -1.11 -14.38
CA LEU A 102 -6.55 -0.84 -12.95
C LEU A 102 -5.30 -0.06 -12.53
N VAL A 103 -5.45 0.97 -11.71
CA VAL A 103 -4.34 1.64 -11.02
C VAL A 103 -4.39 1.28 -9.54
N LEU A 104 -3.28 0.82 -8.99
CA LEU A 104 -3.16 0.51 -7.56
C LEU A 104 -2.01 1.30 -6.95
N ILE A 105 -2.34 2.28 -6.11
CA ILE A 105 -1.37 3.11 -5.40
C ILE A 105 -1.18 2.56 -3.98
N ALA A 106 -0.13 1.76 -3.79
CA ALA A 106 0.18 1.12 -2.51
C ALA A 106 1.27 1.84 -1.71
N ALA A 107 2.12 2.61 -2.38
CA ALA A 107 3.17 3.40 -1.73
C ALA A 107 3.56 4.61 -2.59
N SER A 108 4.60 5.33 -2.15
CA SER A 108 5.20 6.45 -2.88
C SER A 108 6.72 6.28 -2.92
N GLU A 109 7.30 6.65 -4.06
CA GLU A 109 8.74 6.87 -4.26
C GLU A 109 9.03 8.38 -4.41
N GLY A 110 8.33 9.23 -3.63
CA GLY A 110 8.47 10.69 -3.69
C GLY A 110 9.83 11.23 -3.24
N ASP A 111 10.73 10.38 -2.73
CA ASP A 111 12.16 10.65 -2.54
C ASP A 111 13.00 10.44 -3.81
N ARG A 112 12.45 9.78 -4.83
CA ARG A 112 13.10 9.44 -6.10
C ARG A 112 12.48 10.16 -7.30
N TYR A 113 11.17 10.34 -7.30
CA TYR A 113 10.41 10.95 -8.39
C TYR A 113 9.61 12.15 -7.91
N ASP A 114 9.42 13.13 -8.79
CA ASP A 114 8.55 14.29 -8.55
C ASP A 114 7.10 14.00 -8.96
N LEU A 115 6.17 14.92 -8.66
CA LEU A 115 4.77 14.78 -9.06
C LEU A 115 4.58 14.86 -10.58
N ASP A 116 5.49 15.49 -11.32
CA ASP A 116 5.41 15.56 -12.78
C ASP A 116 5.70 14.21 -13.44
N HIS A 117 6.59 13.40 -12.86
CA HIS A 117 6.76 11.99 -13.23
C HIS A 117 5.43 11.24 -13.10
N TYR A 118 4.79 11.32 -11.93
CA TYR A 118 3.49 10.66 -11.71
C TYR A 118 2.40 11.22 -12.62
N ARG A 119 2.39 12.52 -12.92
CA ARG A 119 1.45 13.13 -13.87
C ARG A 119 1.58 12.51 -15.26
N ARG A 120 2.82 12.35 -15.77
CA ARG A 120 3.07 11.72 -17.08
C ARG A 120 2.70 10.24 -17.08
N LEU A 121 3.01 9.53 -16.01
CA LEU A 121 2.72 8.10 -15.88
C LEU A 121 1.21 7.82 -15.79
N LEU A 122 0.49 8.58 -14.96
CA LEU A 122 -0.91 8.34 -14.62
C LEU A 122 -1.90 9.03 -15.56
N GLY A 123 -1.48 10.14 -16.21
CA GLY A 123 -2.35 10.93 -17.10
C GLY A 123 -3.12 10.12 -18.14
N PRO A 124 -2.49 9.19 -18.88
CA PRO A 124 -3.20 8.36 -19.85
C PRO A 124 -4.25 7.40 -19.25
N ALA A 125 -4.08 6.97 -17.99
CA ALA A 125 -5.07 6.16 -17.27
C ALA A 125 -6.22 7.04 -16.78
N ALA A 126 -5.90 8.19 -16.18
CA ALA A 126 -6.87 9.16 -15.67
C ALA A 126 -7.77 9.71 -16.79
N ALA A 127 -7.21 10.03 -17.96
CA ALA A 127 -7.98 10.49 -19.13
C ALA A 127 -9.00 9.45 -19.65
N ARG A 128 -8.79 8.17 -19.33
CA ARG A 128 -9.72 7.06 -19.65
C ARG A 128 -10.57 6.66 -18.45
N GLN A 129 -10.48 7.38 -17.33
CA GLN A 129 -11.17 7.10 -16.07
C GLN A 129 -10.95 5.66 -15.59
N VAL A 130 -9.72 5.16 -15.73
CA VAL A 130 -9.35 3.83 -15.23
C VAL A 130 -9.55 3.81 -13.70
N PRO A 131 -10.21 2.78 -13.12
CA PRO A 131 -10.38 2.69 -11.67
C PRO A 131 -9.04 2.76 -10.93
N CYS A 132 -8.96 3.64 -9.93
CA CYS A 132 -7.77 3.84 -9.12
C CYS A 132 -8.06 3.55 -7.65
N PHE A 133 -7.30 2.63 -7.05
CA PHE A 133 -7.38 2.29 -5.64
C PHE A 133 -6.11 2.77 -4.93
N CYS A 134 -6.28 3.63 -3.93
CA CYS A 134 -5.20 4.03 -3.03
C CYS A 134 -5.29 3.23 -1.73
N THR A 135 -4.30 2.40 -1.45
CA THR A 135 -4.28 1.57 -0.22
C THR A 135 -3.46 2.19 0.89
N ASN A 136 -2.91 3.39 0.69
CA ASN A 136 -2.30 4.20 1.73
C ASN A 136 -2.73 5.67 1.59
N PRO A 137 -3.69 6.15 2.39
CA PRO A 137 -4.23 7.50 2.27
C PRO A 137 -3.28 8.59 2.79
N ASP A 138 -2.14 8.25 3.38
CA ASP A 138 -1.22 9.23 3.95
C ASP A 138 -0.65 10.11 2.82
N ARG A 139 -0.84 11.43 2.94
CA ARG A 139 -0.35 12.44 1.98
C ARG A 139 1.12 12.79 2.18
N ILE A 140 1.67 12.47 3.35
CA ILE A 140 3.08 12.69 3.68
C ILE A 140 3.66 11.37 4.12
N MET A 141 4.84 11.03 3.61
CA MET A 141 5.64 9.91 4.09
C MET A 141 6.94 10.38 4.71
N LEU A 142 7.43 9.65 5.70
CA LEU A 142 8.73 9.88 6.32
C LEU A 142 9.79 9.00 5.66
N THR A 143 10.87 9.63 5.18
CA THR A 143 12.02 8.94 4.57
C THR A 143 13.29 9.26 5.36
N ALA A 144 14.40 8.57 5.05
CA ALA A 144 15.70 8.85 5.65
C ALA A 144 16.18 10.29 5.38
N VAL A 145 15.70 10.93 4.32
CA VAL A 145 16.04 12.30 3.90
C VAL A 145 14.94 13.32 4.27
N GLY A 146 14.06 12.96 5.21
CA GLY A 146 12.97 13.79 5.71
C GLY A 146 11.61 13.52 5.05
N PRO A 147 10.61 14.39 5.30
CA PRO A 147 9.28 14.24 4.75
C PRO A 147 9.26 14.35 3.22
N ARG A 148 8.44 13.54 2.57
CA ARG A 148 8.12 13.57 1.13
C ARG A 148 6.62 13.34 0.93
N PHE A 149 6.11 13.55 -0.28
CA PHE A 149 4.71 13.26 -0.57
C PHE A 149 4.45 11.75 -0.52
N GLY A 150 3.34 11.38 0.11
CA GLY A 150 2.90 10.00 0.27
C GLY A 150 1.97 9.55 -0.86
N ALA A 151 1.49 8.31 -0.76
CA ALA A 151 0.58 7.72 -1.74
C ALA A 151 -0.74 8.50 -1.87
N GLY A 152 -1.24 9.08 -0.77
CA GLY A 152 -2.43 9.93 -0.79
C GLY A 152 -2.28 11.15 -1.70
N GLU A 153 -1.10 11.77 -1.77
CA GLU A 153 -0.89 12.91 -2.67
C GLU A 153 -0.82 12.49 -4.15
N ILE A 154 -0.38 11.27 -4.43
CA ILE A 154 -0.43 10.68 -5.78
C ILE A 154 -1.89 10.37 -6.16
N ALA A 155 -2.71 9.91 -5.20
CA ALA A 155 -4.13 9.70 -5.40
C ALA A 155 -4.88 11.02 -5.68
N ASP A 156 -4.61 12.07 -4.90
CA ASP A 156 -5.16 13.41 -5.14
C ASP A 156 -4.73 13.95 -6.52
N LEU A 157 -3.50 13.64 -6.95
CA LEU A 157 -3.04 13.98 -8.31
C LEU A 157 -3.85 13.23 -9.38
N TYR A 158 -4.14 11.94 -9.17
CA TYR A 158 -4.97 11.16 -10.10
C TYR A 158 -6.37 11.78 -10.27
N GLU A 159 -7.01 12.14 -9.16
CA GLU A 159 -8.32 12.81 -9.16
C GLU A 159 -8.26 14.15 -9.89
N ARG A 160 -7.23 14.98 -9.66
CA ARG A 160 -7.02 16.25 -10.38
C ARG A 160 -6.81 16.07 -11.89
N LEU A 161 -6.40 14.89 -12.35
CA LEU A 161 -6.23 14.55 -13.76
C LEU A 161 -7.54 14.06 -14.41
N GLY A 162 -8.64 13.99 -13.65
CA GLY A 162 -9.97 13.62 -14.12
C GLY A 162 -10.30 12.13 -14.02
N GLY A 163 -9.46 11.36 -13.31
CA GLY A 163 -9.65 9.93 -13.05
C GLY A 163 -10.28 9.63 -11.71
#